data_AF-A0A7S3JBU1-F1
#
_entry.id   AF-A0A7S3JBU1-F1
#
_cell.length_a   1.000
_cell.length_b   1.000
_cell.length_c   1.000
_cell.angle_alpha   90.00
_cell.angle_beta   90.00
_cell.angle_gamma   90.00
#
_symmetry.space_group_name_H-M   'P 1'
#
loop_
_entity.id
_entity.type
_entity.pdbx_description
1 polymer ?
#
loop_
_entity_poly.entity_id
_entity_poly.type
_entity_poly.pdbx_seq_one_letter_code
_entity_poly.pdbx_strand_id
1 'polypeptide(L)'
;VYELYTARKTYGGYEQSPAVIEATKKGKSININPLLFAIPMICDAIGSTLLLFAYLYIPVSVAQMMQGSIVFVTAILSIVFLRRRLFRHHWTGLVLVFVGICLVGLSVIVAGKDDDGDQPVLGICLMIGSILIQGSQFIVEEKLFADYYLAPLRVVGWEGIWGTILFLILLPILQFISCDDQFCSVTGYVEDSWFAMRQAWHNPFTLIMLIC
;
A
#
# COMPACT_ATOMS: atom_id res chain seq x y z
N VAL A 1 -24.13 -6.72 -13.48
CA VAL A 1 -24.88 -7.87 -12.90
C VAL A 1 -25.40 -8.82 -13.98
N TYR A 2 -26.06 -8.32 -15.03
CA TYR A 2 -26.60 -9.16 -16.11
C TYR A 2 -25.51 -10.01 -16.81
N GLU A 3 -24.35 -9.43 -17.16
CA GLU A 3 -23.24 -10.17 -17.76
C GLU A 3 -22.65 -11.27 -16.85
N LEU A 4 -22.57 -11.02 -15.54
CA LEU A 4 -22.13 -12.03 -14.56
C LEU A 4 -23.13 -13.19 -14.48
N TYR A 5 -24.42 -12.91 -14.63
CA TYR A 5 -25.47 -13.93 -14.64
C TYR A 5 -25.39 -14.79 -15.90
N THR A 6 -25.18 -14.17 -17.07
CA THR A 6 -24.99 -14.88 -18.34
C THR A 6 -23.71 -15.73 -18.30
N ALA A 7 -22.60 -15.18 -17.81
CA ALA A 7 -21.33 -15.89 -17.67
C ALA A 7 -21.45 -17.12 -16.75
N ARG A 8 -22.16 -17.01 -15.63
CA ARG A 8 -22.42 -18.15 -14.72
C ARG A 8 -23.27 -19.24 -15.36
N LYS A 9 -24.21 -18.86 -16.23
CA LYS A 9 -25.07 -19.79 -16.97
C LYS A 9 -24.33 -20.48 -18.12
N THR A 10 -23.39 -19.78 -18.78
CA THR A 10 -22.61 -20.28 -19.91
C THR A 10 -21.42 -21.15 -19.49
N TYR A 11 -20.74 -20.79 -18.40
CA TYR A 11 -19.49 -21.45 -17.97
C TYR A 11 -19.64 -22.29 -16.69
N GLY A 12 -20.80 -22.28 -16.02
CA GLY A 12 -20.98 -23.02 -14.76
C GLY A 12 -20.30 -22.36 -13.56
N GLY A 13 -19.74 -23.18 -12.67
CA GLY A 13 -19.01 -22.72 -11.47
C GLY A 13 -17.68 -22.04 -11.79
N TYR A 14 -17.09 -21.32 -10.83
CA TYR A 14 -15.82 -20.60 -11.01
C TYR A 14 -14.69 -21.46 -11.59
N GLU A 15 -14.65 -22.75 -11.24
CA GLU A 15 -13.64 -23.73 -11.71
C GLU A 15 -13.67 -24.00 -13.22
N GLN A 16 -14.80 -23.76 -13.90
CA GLN A 16 -14.99 -24.03 -15.33
C GLN A 16 -14.79 -22.80 -16.22
N SER A 17 -14.35 -21.67 -15.65
CA SER A 17 -14.00 -20.49 -16.42
C SER A 17 -12.80 -20.75 -17.34
N PRO A 18 -12.82 -20.29 -18.61
CA PRO A 18 -11.74 -20.57 -19.57
C PRO A 18 -10.36 -20.14 -19.06
N ALA A 19 -10.32 -19.08 -18.25
CA ALA A 19 -9.08 -18.55 -17.69
C ALA A 19 -8.52 -19.42 -16.55
N VAL A 20 -9.38 -20.09 -15.77
CA VAL A 20 -8.97 -21.08 -14.75
C VAL A 20 -8.47 -22.36 -15.44
N ILE A 21 -9.16 -22.80 -16.50
CA ILE A 21 -8.75 -23.98 -17.27
C ILE A 21 -7.37 -23.75 -17.93
N GLU A 22 -7.12 -22.57 -18.49
CA GLU A 22 -5.82 -22.21 -19.06
C GLU A 22 -4.71 -22.17 -17.99
N ALA A 23 -5.05 -21.70 -16.79
CA ALA A 23 -4.12 -21.68 -15.67
C ALA A 23 -3.78 -23.06 -15.11
N THR A 24 -4.77 -23.95 -14.99
CA THR A 24 -4.56 -25.36 -14.63
C THR A 24 -3.70 -26.06 -15.68
N LYS A 25 -3.92 -25.77 -16.97
CA LYS A 25 -3.06 -26.27 -18.06
C LYS A 25 -1.61 -25.78 -17.96
N LYS A 26 -1.40 -24.58 -17.42
CA LYS A 26 -0.06 -24.02 -17.12
C LYS A 26 0.52 -24.54 -15.79
N GLY A 27 -0.15 -25.46 -15.10
CA GLY A 27 0.32 -26.08 -13.86
C GLY A 27 0.24 -25.21 -12.62
N LYS A 28 -0.48 -24.08 -12.66
CA LYS A 28 -0.64 -23.19 -11.50
C LYS A 28 -1.65 -23.77 -10.51
N SER A 29 -1.28 -23.81 -9.23
CA SER A 29 -2.20 -24.20 -8.16
C SER A 29 -3.27 -23.13 -7.92
N ILE A 30 -4.50 -23.57 -7.67
CA ILE A 30 -5.68 -22.71 -7.47
C ILE A 30 -6.02 -22.58 -5.97
N ASN A 31 -5.61 -23.56 -5.16
CA ASN A 31 -5.89 -23.61 -3.73
C ASN A 31 -4.74 -22.97 -2.95
N ILE A 32 -5.03 -21.84 -2.31
CA ILE A 32 -4.09 -21.10 -1.46
C ILE A 32 -4.69 -20.98 -0.06
N ASN A 33 -3.84 -21.17 0.94
CA ASN A 33 -4.21 -20.92 2.32
C ASN A 33 -4.47 -19.41 2.50
N PRO A 34 -5.65 -19.01 3.01
CA PRO A 34 -6.00 -17.61 3.21
C PRO A 34 -5.01 -16.83 4.08
N LEU A 35 -4.27 -17.53 4.96
CA LEU A 35 -3.22 -16.96 5.81
C LEU A 35 -2.06 -16.34 5.02
N LEU A 36 -1.82 -16.78 3.78
CA LEU A 36 -0.74 -16.23 2.96
C LEU A 36 -0.97 -14.75 2.59
N PHE A 37 -2.24 -14.33 2.51
CA PHE A 37 -2.62 -12.93 2.26
C PHE A 37 -2.56 -12.04 3.51
N ALA A 38 -2.41 -12.62 4.71
CA ALA A 38 -2.22 -11.82 5.92
C ALA A 38 -0.84 -11.14 5.94
N ILE A 39 0.17 -11.77 5.33
CA ILE A 39 1.55 -11.24 5.26
C ILE A 39 1.63 -9.91 4.51
N PRO A 40 1.15 -9.78 3.25
CA PRO A 40 1.20 -8.52 2.53
C PRO A 40 0.40 -7.43 3.25
N MET A 41 -0.74 -7.77 3.88
CA MET A 41 -1.53 -6.82 4.64
C MET A 41 -0.80 -6.28 5.88
N ILE A 42 -0.12 -7.13 6.66
CA ILE A 42 0.66 -6.67 7.82
C ILE A 42 1.82 -5.77 7.36
N CYS A 43 2.49 -6.14 6.26
CA CYS A 43 3.53 -5.31 5.67
C CYS A 43 2.98 -3.95 5.20
N ASP A 44 1.81 -3.92 4.57
CA ASP A 44 1.13 -2.69 4.15
C ASP A 44 0.81 -1.77 5.34
N ALA A 45 0.24 -2.34 6.40
CA ALA A 45 -0.11 -1.60 7.61
C ALA A 45 1.14 -0.99 8.28
N ILE A 46 2.23 -1.74 8.36
CA ILE A 46 3.51 -1.24 8.89
C ILE A 46 4.12 -0.18 7.96
N GLY A 47 4.10 -0.41 6.65
CA GLY A 47 4.60 0.53 5.65
C GLY A 47 3.86 1.87 5.69
N SER A 48 2.53 1.81 5.77
CA SER A 48 1.66 2.99 5.84
C SER A 48 1.80 3.73 7.17
N THR A 49 1.96 3.04 8.29
CA THR A 49 2.20 3.70 9.59
C THR A 49 3.56 4.42 9.64
N LEU A 50 4.64 3.79 9.16
CA LEU A 50 5.94 4.47 9.03
C LEU A 50 5.87 5.70 8.11
N LEU A 51 5.10 5.59 7.03
CA LEU A 51 4.88 6.70 6.11
C LEU A 51 4.14 7.86 6.80
N LEU A 52 3.11 7.57 7.60
CA LEU A 52 2.40 8.57 8.40
C LEU A 52 3.33 9.25 9.40
N PHE A 53 4.23 8.51 10.06
CA PHE A 53 5.26 9.12 10.91
C PHE A 53 6.22 10.00 10.10
N ALA A 54 6.60 9.61 8.89
CA ALA A 54 7.47 10.43 8.03
C ALA A 54 6.81 11.76 7.61
N TYR A 55 5.48 11.78 7.42
CA TYR A 55 4.73 13.00 7.12
C TYR A 55 4.76 14.03 8.27
N LEU A 56 5.10 13.61 9.49
CA LEU A 56 5.24 14.53 10.62
C LEU A 56 6.53 15.36 10.54
N TYR A 57 7.55 14.85 9.86
CA TYR A 57 8.88 15.47 9.78
C TYR A 57 9.17 16.13 8.43
N ILE A 58 8.39 15.82 7.40
CA ILE A 58 8.57 16.31 6.03
C ILE A 58 7.24 16.85 5.50
N PRO A 59 7.23 17.96 4.74
CA PRO A 59 6.03 18.42 4.06
C PRO A 59 5.42 17.34 3.15
N VAL A 60 4.09 17.20 3.23
CA VAL A 60 3.31 16.16 2.52
C VAL A 60 3.58 16.15 1.01
N SER A 61 3.80 17.31 0.39
CA SER A 61 4.12 17.41 -1.05
C SER A 61 5.40 16.65 -1.41
N VAL A 62 6.46 16.78 -0.61
CA VAL A 62 7.73 16.07 -0.85
C VAL A 62 7.57 14.59 -0.57
N ALA A 63 6.84 14.25 0.50
CA ALA A 63 6.58 12.88 0.89
C ALA A 63 5.81 12.11 -0.21
N GLN A 64 4.80 12.73 -0.82
CA GLN A 64 4.06 12.20 -1.96
C GLN A 64 4.93 12.08 -3.22
N MET A 65 5.82 13.04 -3.48
CA MET A 65 6.79 12.95 -4.59
C MET A 65 7.78 11.79 -4.39
N MET A 66 8.24 11.57 -3.15
CA MET A 66 9.13 10.46 -2.82
C MET A 66 8.45 9.08 -2.95
N GLN A 67 7.13 8.99 -2.90
CA GLN A 67 6.44 7.71 -3.18
C GLN A 67 6.62 7.24 -4.62
N GLY A 68 6.90 8.15 -5.58
CA GLY A 68 7.29 7.75 -6.94
C GLY A 68 8.55 6.87 -6.98
N SER A 69 9.37 6.92 -5.93
CA SER A 69 10.55 6.06 -5.76
C SER A 69 10.22 4.58 -5.61
N ILE A 70 9.00 4.23 -5.22
CA ILE A 70 8.61 2.84 -5.00
C ILE A 70 8.76 2.00 -6.28
N VAL A 71 8.55 2.61 -7.45
CA VAL A 71 8.75 1.98 -8.76
C VAL A 71 10.22 1.58 -8.96
N PHE A 72 11.15 2.42 -8.51
CA PHE A 72 12.58 2.10 -8.59
C PHE A 72 12.95 0.94 -7.66
N VAL A 73 12.49 0.98 -6.40
CA VAL A 73 12.75 -0.08 -5.41
C VAL A 73 12.15 -1.42 -5.85
N THR A 74 10.89 -1.43 -6.27
CA THR A 74 10.21 -2.63 -6.78
C THR A 74 10.87 -3.18 -8.04
N ALA A 75 11.28 -2.34 -8.99
CA ALA A 75 11.98 -2.80 -10.18
C ALA A 75 13.29 -3.53 -9.83
N ILE A 76 14.08 -2.99 -8.89
CA ILE A 76 15.31 -3.64 -8.41
C ILE A 76 15.00 -4.96 -7.71
N LEU A 77 14.06 -4.96 -6.77
CA LEU A 77 13.68 -6.17 -6.04
C LEU A 77 13.10 -7.25 -6.96
N SER A 78 12.34 -6.89 -8.00
CA SER A 78 11.78 -7.82 -8.99
C SER A 78 12.89 -8.50 -9.81
N ILE A 79 13.95 -7.76 -10.18
CA ILE A 79 15.13 -8.35 -10.83
C ILE A 79 15.82 -9.36 -9.91
N VAL A 80 15.97 -9.02 -8.62
CA VAL A 80 16.68 -9.87 -7.65
C VAL A 80 15.87 -11.13 -7.30
N PHE A 81 14.59 -10.98 -6.97
CA PHE A 81 13.75 -12.07 -6.46
C PHE A 81 13.10 -12.93 -7.56
N LEU A 82 12.61 -12.30 -8.63
CA LEU A 82 11.86 -12.98 -9.69
C LEU A 82 12.72 -13.26 -10.94
N ARG A 83 13.98 -12.79 -10.95
CA ARG A 83 14.95 -12.92 -12.06
C ARG A 83 14.36 -12.54 -13.43
N ARG A 84 13.42 -11.60 -13.44
CA ARG A 84 12.84 -11.10 -14.70
C ARG A 84 13.89 -10.28 -15.46
N ARG A 85 13.93 -10.45 -16.78
CA ARG A 85 14.80 -9.65 -17.65
C ARG A 85 14.05 -8.41 -18.10
N LEU A 86 14.49 -7.23 -17.70
CA LEU A 86 13.97 -5.97 -18.21
C LEU A 86 14.53 -5.69 -19.60
N PHE A 87 13.65 -5.31 -20.53
CA PHE A 87 14.05 -4.81 -21.85
C PHE A 87 14.80 -3.48 -21.74
N ARG A 88 15.67 -3.19 -22.73
CA ARG A 88 16.53 -1.98 -22.73
C ARG A 88 15.75 -0.66 -22.61
N HIS A 89 14.49 -0.61 -23.09
CA HIS A 89 13.63 0.57 -22.95
C HIS A 89 13.12 0.82 -21.52
N HIS A 90 13.04 -0.21 -20.67
CA HIS A 90 12.62 -0.01 -19.28
C HIS A 90 13.72 0.65 -18.43
N TRP A 91 14.98 0.45 -18.82
CA TRP A 91 16.13 1.05 -18.15
C TRP A 91 16.15 2.58 -18.26
N THR A 92 15.68 3.15 -19.38
CA THR A 92 15.61 4.62 -19.52
C THR A 92 14.60 5.22 -18.55
N GLY A 93 13.47 4.53 -18.31
CA GLY A 93 12.50 4.91 -17.29
C GLY A 93 13.08 4.80 -15.87
N LEU A 94 13.80 3.70 -15.58
CA LEU A 94 14.41 3.49 -14.26
C LEU A 94 15.45 4.57 -13.93
N VAL A 95 16.27 4.96 -14.90
CA VAL A 95 17.24 6.05 -14.75
C VAL A 95 16.54 7.39 -14.53
N LEU A 96 15.48 7.69 -15.29
CA LEU A 96 14.70 8.91 -15.11
C LEU A 96 14.11 9.01 -13.70
N VAL A 97 13.53 7.91 -13.20
CA VAL A 97 12.99 7.85 -11.84
C VAL A 97 14.12 8.08 -10.83
N PHE A 98 15.26 7.41 -10.97
CA PHE A 98 16.41 7.61 -10.07
C PHE A 98 16.87 9.07 -10.01
N VAL A 99 16.95 9.75 -11.15
CA VAL A 99 17.29 11.19 -11.20
C VAL A 99 16.24 12.02 -10.46
N GLY A 100 14.95 11.72 -10.63
CA GLY A 100 13.87 12.38 -9.89
C GLY A 100 14.01 12.21 -8.37
N ILE A 101 14.29 10.99 -7.91
CA ILE A 101 14.49 10.70 -6.47
C ILE A 101 15.68 11.49 -5.92
N CYS A 102 16.80 11.53 -6.64
CA CYS A 102 17.98 12.29 -6.22
C CYS A 102 17.67 13.79 -6.12
N LEU A 103 16.92 14.35 -7.08
CA LEU A 103 16.53 15.77 -7.06
C LEU A 103 15.60 16.10 -5.88
N VAL A 104 14.60 15.25 -5.62
CA VAL A 104 13.68 15.44 -4.49
C VAL A 104 14.40 15.25 -3.15
N GLY A 105 15.32 14.29 -3.04
CA GLY A 105 16.13 14.12 -1.82
C GLY A 105 17.05 15.31 -1.55
N LEU A 106 17.67 15.87 -2.60
CA LEU A 106 18.50 17.07 -2.49
C LEU A 106 17.70 18.30 -2.08
N SER A 107 16.48 18.47 -2.59
CA SER A 107 15.66 19.63 -2.24
C SER A 107 15.30 19.67 -0.76
N VAL A 108 15.07 18.51 -0.13
CA VAL A 108 14.83 18.43 1.32
C VAL A 108 16.06 18.83 2.12
N ILE A 109 17.24 18.35 1.73
CA ILE A 109 18.49 18.68 2.44
C ILE A 109 18.85 20.15 2.29
N VAL A 110 18.59 20.75 1.12
CA VAL A 110 18.83 22.17 0.88
C VAL A 110 17.80 23.03 1.62
N ALA A 111 16.53 22.65 1.60
CA ALA A 111 15.48 23.38 2.31
C ALA A 111 15.61 23.26 3.84
N GLY A 112 16.09 22.11 4.34
CA GLY A 112 16.34 21.88 5.75
C GLY A 112 17.65 22.46 6.27
N LYS A 113 18.42 23.18 5.45
CA LYS A 113 19.74 23.73 5.81
C LYS A 113 19.65 25.02 6.64
N ASP A 114 18.47 25.64 6.69
CA ASP A 114 18.17 26.83 7.49
C ASP A 114 17.65 26.49 8.90
N ASP A 115 17.29 25.23 9.16
CA ASP A 115 16.85 24.72 10.46
C ASP A 115 17.96 23.90 11.12
N ASP A 116 18.39 24.28 12.32
CA ASP A 116 19.54 23.71 13.07
C ASP A 116 19.24 22.32 13.69
N GLY A 117 18.28 21.57 13.13
CA GLY A 117 17.77 20.32 13.69
C GLY A 117 17.93 19.11 12.77
N ASP A 118 18.30 17.95 13.33
CA ASP A 118 18.38 16.63 12.65
C ASP A 118 17.01 16.06 12.19
N GLN A 119 15.94 16.82 12.37
CA GLN A 119 14.56 16.41 12.13
C GLN A 119 14.24 16.04 10.67
N PRO A 120 14.69 16.78 9.62
CA PRO A 120 14.35 16.44 8.24
C PRO A 120 15.09 15.18 7.77
N VAL A 121 16.30 14.94 8.28
CA VAL A 121 17.09 13.72 7.95
C VAL A 121 16.41 12.48 8.52
N LEU A 122 15.93 12.56 9.77
CA LEU A 122 15.16 11.49 10.40
C LEU A 122 13.88 11.18 9.62
N GLY A 123 13.16 12.21 9.17
CA GLY A 123 12.01 12.05 8.28
C GLY A 123 12.35 11.33 6.96
N ILE A 124 13.49 11.65 6.34
CA ILE A 124 13.91 11.01 5.08
C ILE A 124 14.25 9.54 5.33
N CYS A 125 14.93 9.23 6.43
CA CYS A 125 15.25 7.85 6.80
C CYS A 125 13.99 7.01 7.03
N LEU A 126 13.01 7.55 7.77
CA LEU A 126 11.70 6.92 7.98
C LEU A 126 10.94 6.72 6.65
N MET A 127 10.97 7.74 5.78
CA MET A 127 10.35 7.69 4.46
C MET A 127 10.95 6.56 3.60
N ILE A 128 12.28 6.49 3.49
CA ILE A 128 12.96 5.44 2.73
C ILE A 128 12.63 4.06 3.34
N GLY A 129 12.60 3.94 4.66
CA GLY A 129 12.17 2.73 5.36
C GLY A 129 10.75 2.29 4.94
N SER A 130 9.81 3.22 4.92
CA SER A 130 8.42 2.94 4.51
C SER A 130 8.33 2.45 3.07
N ILE A 131 9.06 3.07 2.14
CA ILE A 131 9.08 2.72 0.71
C ILE A 131 9.69 1.32 0.51
N LEU A 132 10.69 0.93 1.31
CA LEU A 132 11.26 -0.42 1.24
C LEU A 132 10.25 -1.49 1.68
N ILE A 133 9.48 -1.22 2.74
CA ILE A 133 8.46 -2.15 3.25
C ILE A 133 7.31 -2.27 2.25
N GLN A 134 6.77 -1.15 1.77
CA GLN A 134 5.70 -1.14 0.76
C GLN A 134 6.17 -1.77 -0.57
N GLY A 135 7.41 -1.48 -0.99
CA GLY A 135 8.00 -2.12 -2.15
C GLY A 135 8.14 -3.64 -1.99
N SER A 136 8.43 -4.11 -0.77
CA SER A 136 8.51 -5.55 -0.48
C SER A 136 7.15 -6.24 -0.57
N GLN A 137 6.07 -5.59 -0.13
CA GLN A 137 4.70 -6.11 -0.28
C GLN A 137 4.36 -6.34 -1.76
N PHE A 138 4.63 -5.36 -2.64
CA PHE A 138 4.36 -5.50 -4.07
C PHE A 138 5.11 -6.67 -4.72
N ILE A 139 6.30 -7.00 -4.21
CA ILE A 139 7.09 -8.14 -4.71
C ILE A 139 6.55 -9.47 -4.19
N VAL A 140 6.07 -9.51 -2.94
CA VAL A 140 5.37 -10.69 -2.41
C VAL A 140 4.13 -10.97 -3.26
N GLU A 141 3.35 -9.94 -3.59
CA GLU A 141 2.20 -10.06 -4.49
C GLU A 141 2.61 -10.46 -5.91
N GLU A 142 3.64 -9.84 -6.50
CA GLU A 142 4.13 -10.20 -7.84
C GLU A 142 4.53 -11.67 -7.90
N LYS A 143 5.22 -12.16 -6.86
CA LYS A 143 5.61 -13.56 -6.74
C LYS A 143 4.40 -14.48 -6.58
N LEU A 144 3.41 -14.08 -5.78
CA LEU A 144 2.17 -14.83 -5.60
C LEU A 144 1.42 -14.98 -6.94
N PHE A 145 1.31 -13.92 -7.73
CA PHE A 145 0.72 -13.97 -9.07
C PHE A 145 1.59 -14.70 -10.09
N ALA A 146 2.91 -14.76 -9.90
CA ALA A 146 3.79 -15.55 -10.75
C ALA A 146 3.54 -17.05 -10.55
N ASP A 147 3.45 -17.51 -9.30
CA ASP A 147 3.35 -18.94 -8.95
C ASP A 147 1.91 -19.48 -9.00
N TYR A 148 0.90 -18.66 -8.67
CA TYR A 148 -0.49 -19.07 -8.59
C TYR A 148 -1.37 -18.38 -9.65
N TYR A 149 -2.54 -18.94 -9.92
CA TYR A 149 -3.56 -18.28 -10.72
C TYR A 149 -4.69 -17.82 -9.82
N LEU A 150 -4.77 -16.50 -9.70
CA LEU A 150 -5.62 -15.81 -8.75
C LEU A 150 -6.38 -14.74 -9.49
N ALA A 151 -7.71 -14.75 -9.38
CA ALA A 151 -8.49 -13.61 -9.84
C ALA A 151 -8.17 -12.40 -8.94
N PRO A 152 -7.80 -11.24 -9.50
CA PRO A 152 -7.38 -10.07 -8.71
C PRO A 152 -8.46 -9.62 -7.73
N LEU A 153 -9.74 -9.67 -8.13
CA LEU A 153 -10.89 -9.37 -7.27
C LEU A 153 -10.96 -10.27 -6.03
N ARG A 154 -10.54 -11.54 -6.13
CA ARG A 154 -10.55 -12.48 -5.00
C ARG A 154 -9.37 -12.25 -4.05
N VAL A 155 -8.22 -11.84 -4.58
CA VAL A 155 -7.02 -11.50 -3.79
C VAL A 155 -7.29 -10.27 -2.94
N VAL A 156 -7.70 -9.17 -3.59
CA VAL A 156 -8.02 -7.91 -2.91
C VAL A 156 -9.16 -8.09 -1.91
N GLY A 157 -10.14 -8.96 -2.21
CA GLY A 157 -11.20 -9.31 -1.26
C GLY A 157 -10.68 -10.00 0.01
N TRP A 158 -9.73 -10.93 -0.12
CA TRP A 158 -9.11 -11.59 1.04
C TRP A 158 -8.20 -10.66 1.83
N GLU A 159 -7.41 -9.82 1.15
CA GLU A 159 -6.57 -8.80 1.80
C GLU A 159 -7.43 -7.79 2.56
N GLY A 160 -8.54 -7.35 1.98
CA GLY A 160 -9.51 -6.48 2.64
C GLY A 160 -10.15 -7.10 3.88
N ILE A 161 -10.45 -8.41 3.86
CA ILE A 161 -10.97 -9.12 5.04
C ILE A 161 -9.91 -9.14 6.16
N TRP A 162 -8.67 -9.50 5.85
CA TRP A 162 -7.58 -9.48 6.84
C TRP A 162 -7.31 -8.07 7.37
N GLY A 163 -7.32 -7.06 6.50
CA GLY A 163 -7.17 -5.66 6.88
C GLY A 163 -8.29 -5.19 7.78
N THR A 164 -9.54 -5.53 7.45
CA THR A 164 -10.70 -5.21 8.30
C THR A 164 -10.56 -5.85 9.67
N ILE A 165 -10.12 -7.11 9.75
CA ILE A 165 -9.88 -7.78 11.05
C ILE A 165 -8.79 -7.06 11.85
N LEU A 166 -7.68 -6.70 11.20
CA LEU A 166 -6.57 -5.99 11.86
C LEU A 166 -7.01 -4.62 12.37
N PHE A 167 -7.67 -3.81 11.53
CA PHE A 167 -8.15 -2.47 11.92
C PHE A 167 -9.28 -2.54 12.94
N LEU A 168 -10.16 -3.54 12.89
CA LEU A 168 -11.21 -3.73 13.90
C LEU A 168 -10.65 -4.02 15.30
N ILE A 169 -9.43 -4.56 15.40
CA ILE A 169 -8.72 -4.76 16.67
C ILE A 169 -7.87 -3.52 17.02
N LEU A 170 -7.20 -2.92 16.03
CA LEU A 170 -6.28 -1.80 16.24
C LEU A 170 -7.01 -0.50 16.65
N LEU A 171 -8.13 -0.17 16.00
CA LEU A 171 -8.86 1.08 16.26
C LEU A 171 -9.38 1.20 17.71
N PRO A 172 -9.99 0.15 18.31
CA PRO A 172 -10.34 0.20 19.74
C PRO A 172 -9.14 0.44 20.64
N ILE A 173 -7.98 -0.17 20.33
CA ILE A 173 -6.75 0.00 21.12
C ILE A 173 -6.27 1.46 21.04
N LEU A 174 -6.31 2.06 19.85
CA LEU A 174 -5.91 3.45 19.63
C LEU A 174 -6.88 4.47 20.26
N GLN A 175 -8.14 4.09 20.48
CA GLN A 175 -9.10 4.94 21.18
C GLN A 175 -8.82 5.02 22.70
N PHE A 176 -8.16 4.02 23.28
CA PHE A 176 -7.85 4.01 24.72
C PHE A 176 -6.57 4.77 25.07
N ILE A 177 -5.76 5.17 24.09
CA ILE A 177 -4.54 5.93 24.36
C ILE A 177 -4.85 7.44 24.35
N SER A 178 -4.96 7.99 25.56
CA SER A 178 -5.07 9.44 25.80
C SER A 178 -3.70 10.09 25.60
N CYS A 179 -3.65 11.18 24.83
CA CYS A 179 -2.43 11.92 24.56
C CYS A 179 -2.69 13.43 24.78
N ASP A 180 -1.71 14.12 25.39
CA ASP A 180 -1.81 15.51 25.86
C ASP A 180 -1.08 16.51 24.94
N ASP A 181 -0.47 16.03 23.85
CA ASP A 181 0.25 16.87 22.91
C ASP A 181 -0.68 17.60 21.92
N GLN A 182 -0.13 18.58 21.19
CA GLN A 182 -0.80 19.37 20.13
C GLN A 182 -1.56 18.52 19.09
N PHE A 183 -1.20 17.24 18.96
CA PHE A 183 -1.82 16.24 18.08
C PHE A 183 -3.23 15.79 18.50
N CYS A 184 -3.65 16.02 19.76
CA CYS A 184 -4.95 15.57 20.28
C CYS A 184 -5.86 16.73 20.71
N SER A 185 -5.63 17.93 20.17
CA SER A 185 -6.31 19.18 20.59
C SER A 185 -7.82 19.23 20.36
N VAL A 186 -8.40 18.32 19.56
CA VAL A 186 -9.85 18.31 19.27
C VAL A 186 -10.65 17.44 20.23
N THR A 187 -10.07 16.34 20.73
CA THR A 187 -10.82 15.30 21.48
C THR A 187 -10.03 14.59 22.58
N GLY A 188 -8.72 14.78 22.70
CA GLY A 188 -7.88 14.23 23.79
C GLY A 188 -7.41 12.77 23.60
N TYR A 189 -7.78 12.13 22.49
CA TYR A 189 -7.32 10.78 22.12
C TYR A 189 -6.54 10.81 20.80
N VAL A 190 -5.67 9.81 20.60
CA VAL A 190 -4.85 9.68 19.37
C VAL A 190 -5.72 9.45 18.13
N GLU A 191 -6.81 8.68 18.27
CA GLU A 191 -7.74 8.43 17.17
C GLU A 191 -9.18 8.26 17.68
N ASP A 192 -10.05 9.26 17.40
CA ASP A 192 -11.47 9.20 17.72
C ASP A 192 -12.30 8.77 16.51
N SER A 193 -12.34 7.46 16.26
CA SER A 193 -13.15 6.89 15.18
C SER A 193 -14.63 7.28 15.29
N TRP A 194 -15.16 7.42 16.51
CA TRP A 194 -16.56 7.81 16.75
C TRP A 194 -16.84 9.25 16.30
N PHE A 195 -15.94 10.19 16.58
CA PHE A 195 -16.08 11.57 16.15
C PHE A 195 -15.93 11.69 14.63
N ALA A 196 -14.95 10.99 14.05
CA ALA A 196 -14.73 10.95 12.60
C ALA A 196 -15.96 10.39 11.84
N MET A 197 -16.57 9.31 12.34
CA MET A 197 -17.80 8.76 11.75
C MET A 197 -18.98 9.73 11.84
N ARG A 198 -19.13 10.44 12.97
CA ARG A 198 -20.18 11.46 13.15
C ARG A 198 -19.96 12.65 12.19
N GLN A 199 -18.72 13.10 12.03
CA GLN A 199 -18.33 14.18 11.12
C GLN A 199 -18.61 13.82 9.65
N ALA A 200 -18.27 12.58 9.26
CA ALA A 200 -18.52 12.06 7.91
C ALA A 200 -20.01 11.96 7.61
N TRP A 201 -20.83 11.55 8.59
CA TRP A 201 -22.28 11.48 8.42
C TRP A 201 -22.94 12.86 8.28
N HIS A 202 -22.41 13.87 8.97
CA HIS A 202 -23.04 15.19 9.02
C HIS A 202 -22.69 16.08 7.81
N ASN A 203 -21.58 15.80 7.12
CA ASN A 203 -21.11 16.57 5.96
C ASN A 203 -21.20 15.74 4.66
N PRO A 204 -22.14 16.04 3.76
CA PRO A 204 -22.31 15.26 2.53
C PRO A 204 -21.09 15.36 1.59
N PHE A 205 -20.33 16.45 1.64
CA PHE A 205 -19.14 16.64 0.80
C PHE A 205 -17.97 15.71 1.21
N THR A 206 -17.75 15.51 2.51
CA THR A 206 -16.74 14.55 3.00
C THR A 206 -17.15 13.10 2.74
N LEU A 207 -18.45 12.82 2.79
CA LEU A 207 -18.97 11.48 2.50
C LEU A 207 -18.81 11.12 1.01
N ILE A 208 -18.99 12.09 0.11
CA ILE A 208 -18.72 11.92 -1.31
C ILE A 208 -17.22 11.66 -1.55
N MET A 209 -16.31 12.42 -0.92
CA MET A 209 -14.86 12.17 -1.05
C MET A 209 -14.38 10.85 -0.41
N LEU A 210 -15.15 10.25 0.48
CA LEU A 210 -14.85 8.93 1.06
C LEU A 210 -15.27 7.77 0.15
N ILE A 211 -16.24 8.00 -0.74
CA ILE A 211 -16.80 7.00 -1.65
C ILE A 211 -16.21 7.10 -3.06
N CYS A 212 -15.81 8.31 -3.48
CA CYS A 212 -15.17 8.60 -4.76
C CYS A 212 -13.64 8.47 -4.68
#